data_AF-G2Q1Y8-F1
#
_entry.id   AF-G2Q1Y8-F1
#
_cell.length_a   1.000
_cell.length_b   1.000
_cell.length_c   1.000
_cell.angle_alpha   90.00
_cell.angle_beta   90.00
_cell.angle_gamma   90.00
#
_symmetry.space_group_name_H-M   'P 1'
#
loop_
_entity.id
_entity.type
_entity.pdbx_description
1 polymer ?
#
loop_
_entity_poly.entity_id
_entity_poly.type
_entity_poly.pdbx_seq_one_letter_code
_entity_poly.pdbx_strand_id
1 'polypeptide(L)'
;MASHSPSVSSPAFTETEASVLALYDQLQQLQLELALLQSQHNVGSPTTGHDLSENQTRFLEAKATLALCNSVVESVVAVQPTLNAVHQARQASAVERDLLPIIQERDIAATKAANIYSELQTARARLAELEVGSLKASHWNRELAADVLQLASENHKQDFESIQNGRFGSGIADLESQVKSSRHRWRIIKGATSAIIAGSGIDWVRVKRLRELVLDPLD
;
A
#
# COMPACT_ATOMS: atom_id res chain seq x y z
N MET A 1 7.38 -21.77 13.30
CA MET A 1 7.63 -20.85 12.15
C MET A 1 8.82 -20.00 12.54
N ALA A 2 10.01 -20.35 12.05
CA ALA A 2 11.25 -19.68 12.42
C ALA A 2 11.37 -18.36 11.63
N SER A 3 11.41 -17.25 12.37
CA SER A 3 11.69 -15.92 11.86
C SER A 3 13.19 -15.81 11.56
N HIS A 4 13.60 -16.16 10.34
CA HIS A 4 14.90 -15.77 9.81
C HIS A 4 14.81 -14.32 9.33
N SER A 5 15.05 -13.38 10.24
CA SER A 5 15.53 -12.05 9.85
C SER A 5 16.92 -12.24 9.21
N PRO A 6 17.13 -11.88 7.93
CA PRO A 6 18.47 -11.84 7.39
C PRO A 6 19.20 -10.74 8.16
N SER A 7 20.13 -11.14 9.03
CA SER A 7 21.11 -10.21 9.57
C SER A 7 21.88 -9.68 8.36
N VAL A 8 21.52 -8.49 7.89
CA VAL A 8 22.34 -7.72 6.98
C VAL A 8 23.59 -7.40 7.79
N SER A 9 24.60 -8.26 7.66
CA SER A 9 25.93 -7.98 8.18
C SER A 9 26.41 -6.77 7.41
N SER A 10 26.32 -5.59 8.01
CA SER A 10 27.12 -4.45 7.55
C SER A 10 28.55 -4.97 7.40
N PRO A 11 29.22 -4.72 6.26
CA PRO A 11 30.63 -5.06 6.15
C PRO A 11 31.33 -4.39 7.33
N ALA A 12 31.89 -5.20 8.23
CA ALA A 12 32.56 -4.70 9.40
C ALA A 12 33.85 -4.04 8.91
N PHE A 13 33.84 -2.71 8.81
CA PHE A 13 35.04 -1.94 8.51
C PHE A 13 36.11 -2.27 9.54
N THR A 14 37.34 -2.46 9.07
CA THR A 14 38.50 -2.58 9.97
C THR A 14 38.64 -1.29 10.80
N GLU A 15 39.23 -1.40 11.99
CA GLU A 15 39.41 -0.26 12.90
C GLU A 15 40.14 0.91 12.21
N THR A 16 41.05 0.60 11.29
CA THR A 16 41.74 1.56 10.43
C THR A 16 40.81 2.24 9.43
N GLU A 17 39.92 1.50 8.77
CA GLU A 17 38.95 2.08 7.82
C GLU A 17 37.94 2.98 8.52
N ALA A 18 37.46 2.57 9.70
CA ALA A 18 36.59 3.39 10.53
C ALA A 18 37.27 4.71 10.95
N SER A 19 38.56 4.65 11.30
CA SER A 19 39.34 5.85 11.65
C SER A 19 39.53 6.80 10.47
N VAL A 20 39.74 6.28 9.26
CA VAL A 20 39.90 7.08 8.03
C VAL A 20 38.59 7.78 7.66
N LEU A 21 37.45 7.11 7.81
CA LEU A 21 36.14 7.72 7.59
C LEU A 21 35.85 8.82 8.62
N ALA A 22 36.15 8.59 9.89
CA ALA A 22 36.00 9.62 10.92
C ALA A 22 36.89 10.85 10.66
N LEU A 23 38.10 10.65 10.15
CA LEU A 23 38.99 11.74 9.73
C LEU A 23 38.44 12.50 8.51
N TYR A 24 37.82 11.80 7.57
CA TYR A 24 37.16 12.44 6.42
C TYR A 24 35.99 13.32 6.87
N ASP A 25 35.14 12.83 7.77
CA ASP A 25 34.01 13.59 8.33
C ASP A 25 34.50 14.85 9.07
N GLN A 26 35.57 14.72 9.86
CA GLN A 26 36.22 15.86 10.53
C GLN A 26 36.79 16.87 9.53
N LEU A 27 37.39 16.41 8.44
CA LEU A 27 37.92 17.28 7.38
C LEU A 27 36.78 18.05 6.70
N GLN A 28 35.66 17.39 6.40
CA GLN A 28 34.49 18.02 5.82
C GLN A 28 33.89 19.09 6.75
N GLN A 29 33.84 18.82 8.06
CA GLN A 29 33.40 19.78 9.05
C GLN A 29 34.33 21.00 9.13
N LEU A 30 35.65 20.78 9.16
CA LEU A 30 36.64 21.85 9.19
C LEU A 30 36.60 22.71 7.93
N GLN A 31 36.35 22.12 6.75
CA GLN A 31 36.18 22.90 5.51
C GLN A 31 34.96 23.83 5.58
N LEU A 32 33.87 23.40 6.21
CA LEU A 32 32.68 24.22 6.42
C LEU A 32 32.97 25.35 7.41
N GLU A 33 33.63 25.04 8.53
CA GLU A 33 34.05 26.05 9.52
C GLU A 33 35.01 27.09 8.92
N LEU A 34 35.95 26.66 8.08
CA LEU A 34 36.89 27.54 7.40
C LEU A 34 36.18 28.45 6.40
N ALA A 35 35.22 27.91 5.63
CA ALA A 35 34.36 28.71 4.74
C ALA A 35 33.50 29.73 5.50
N LEU A 36 33.02 29.40 6.71
CA LEU A 36 32.31 30.32 7.60
C LEU A 36 33.22 31.41 8.18
N LEU A 37 34.45 31.07 8.57
CA LEU A 37 35.41 32.04 9.09
C LEU A 37 35.91 32.98 7.99
N GLN A 38 36.13 32.48 6.78
CA GLN A 38 36.49 33.31 5.61
C GLN A 38 35.37 34.27 5.24
N SER A 39 34.11 33.84 5.31
CA SER A 39 32.97 34.74 5.05
C SER A 39 32.84 35.81 6.13
N GLN A 40 33.09 35.49 7.40
CA GLN A 40 33.06 36.45 8.52
C GLN A 40 34.25 37.43 8.52
N HIS A 41 35.45 36.98 8.17
CA HIS A 41 36.63 37.85 8.13
C HIS A 41 36.48 38.95 7.07
N ASN A 42 35.76 38.68 5.98
CA ASN A 42 35.45 39.66 4.95
C ASN A 42 34.38 40.69 5.37
N VAL A 43 33.74 40.52 6.54
CA VAL A 43 32.76 41.45 7.14
C VAL A 43 33.42 42.55 7.98
N GLY A 44 34.75 42.47 8.19
CA GLY A 44 35.51 43.41 9.02
C GLY A 44 35.70 44.83 8.47
N SER A 45 35.18 45.16 7.28
CA SER A 45 35.23 46.51 6.71
C SER A 45 33.82 47.14 6.73
N PRO A 46 33.64 48.39 7.20
CA PRO A 46 32.34 49.01 7.29
C PRO A 46 31.91 49.46 5.89
N THR A 47 31.23 48.59 5.14
CA THR A 47 30.80 48.94 3.78
C THR A 47 29.30 48.71 3.54
N THR A 48 28.78 49.57 2.67
CA THR A 48 27.37 49.77 2.32
C THR A 48 26.60 48.49 2.02
N GLY A 49 25.28 48.47 2.27
CA GLY A 49 24.42 47.28 2.12
C GLY A 49 24.45 46.57 0.75
N HIS A 50 24.99 47.21 -0.29
CA HIS A 50 25.31 46.59 -1.58
C HIS A 50 26.39 45.49 -1.45
N ASP A 51 27.44 45.75 -0.68
CA ASP A 51 28.58 44.83 -0.53
C ASP A 51 28.23 43.61 0.32
N LEU A 52 27.28 43.76 1.26
CA LEU A 52 26.72 42.63 2.02
C LEU A 52 25.95 41.67 1.12
N SER A 53 25.20 42.19 0.14
CA SER A 53 24.44 41.36 -0.80
C SER A 53 25.36 40.59 -1.76
N GLU A 54 26.43 41.23 -2.24
CA GLU A 54 27.42 40.59 -3.11
C GLU A 54 28.27 39.55 -2.35
N ASN A 55 28.57 39.80 -1.08
CA ASN A 55 29.26 38.83 -0.23
C ASN A 55 28.37 37.62 0.10
N GLN A 56 27.07 37.82 0.30
CA GLN A 56 26.12 36.74 0.52
C GLN A 56 25.95 35.85 -0.73
N THR A 57 25.91 36.44 -1.93
CA THR A 57 25.85 35.65 -3.18
C THR A 57 27.13 34.86 -3.39
N ARG A 58 28.31 35.45 -3.15
CA ARG A 58 29.60 34.74 -3.24
C ARG A 58 29.73 33.59 -2.23
N PHE A 59 29.22 33.77 -1.00
CA PHE A 59 29.18 32.69 -0.01
C PHE A 59 28.26 31.55 -0.44
N LEU A 60 27.06 31.87 -0.94
CA LEU A 60 26.12 30.87 -1.44
C LEU A 60 26.69 30.13 -2.66
N GLU A 61 27.38 30.84 -3.54
CA GLU A 61 28.08 30.28 -4.70
C GLU A 61 29.19 29.31 -4.26
N ALA A 62 30.05 29.72 -3.32
CA ALA A 62 31.09 28.85 -2.76
C ALA A 62 30.51 27.59 -2.06
N LYS A 63 29.37 27.73 -1.36
CA LYS A 63 28.69 26.58 -0.76
C LYS A 63 28.10 25.64 -1.82
N ALA A 64 27.51 26.21 -2.88
CA ALA A 64 26.98 25.43 -3.99
C ALA A 64 28.09 24.69 -4.75
N THR A 65 29.24 25.33 -5.00
CA THR A 65 30.37 24.67 -5.67
C THR A 65 30.95 23.54 -4.83
N LEU A 66 31.10 23.72 -3.52
CA LEU A 66 31.54 22.64 -2.62
C LEU A 66 30.54 21.48 -2.58
N ALA A 67 29.24 21.76 -2.52
CA ALA A 67 28.22 20.72 -2.57
C ALA A 67 28.25 19.93 -3.89
N LEU A 68 28.45 20.62 -5.02
CA LEU A 68 28.63 19.97 -6.33
C LEU A 68 29.91 19.15 -6.38
N CYS A 69 31.04 19.67 -5.89
CA CYS A 69 32.29 18.93 -5.82
C CYS A 69 32.14 17.65 -4.99
N ASN A 70 31.51 17.73 -3.82
CA ASN A 70 31.26 16.56 -2.98
C ASN A 70 30.35 15.54 -3.70
N SER A 71 29.26 15.99 -4.33
CA SER A 71 28.38 15.11 -5.09
C SER A 71 29.10 14.42 -6.27
N VAL A 72 29.97 15.15 -6.97
CA VAL A 72 30.79 14.57 -8.06
C VAL A 72 31.78 13.55 -7.51
N VAL A 73 32.46 13.87 -6.41
CA VAL A 73 33.39 12.93 -5.76
C VAL A 73 32.66 11.67 -5.30
N GLU A 74 31.52 11.81 -4.62
CA GLU A 74 30.68 10.68 -4.20
C GLU A 74 30.24 9.83 -5.40
N SER A 75 29.79 10.47 -6.49
CA SER A 75 29.39 9.76 -7.70
C SER A 75 30.56 9.02 -8.34
N VAL A 76 31.76 9.62 -8.39
CA VAL A 76 32.96 8.97 -8.95
C VAL A 76 33.39 7.80 -8.08
N VAL A 77 33.43 7.98 -6.75
CA VAL A 77 33.79 6.92 -5.80
C VAL A 77 32.79 5.77 -5.82
N ALA A 78 31.50 6.02 -6.04
CA ALA A 78 30.49 4.97 -6.14
C ALA A 78 30.50 4.26 -7.50
N VAL A 79 30.61 5.00 -8.61
CA VAL A 79 30.42 4.46 -9.97
C VAL A 79 31.70 3.87 -10.54
N GLN A 80 32.86 4.53 -10.35
CA GLN A 80 34.12 4.10 -10.98
C GLN A 80 34.52 2.65 -10.61
N PRO A 81 34.43 2.22 -9.33
CA PRO A 81 34.74 0.83 -8.96
C PRO A 81 33.80 -0.17 -9.61
N THR A 82 32.49 0.16 -9.72
CA THR A 82 31.51 -0.72 -10.36
C THR A 82 31.74 -0.83 -11.86
N LEU A 83 32.08 0.28 -12.53
CA LEU A 83 32.39 0.32 -13.95
C LEU A 83 33.67 -0.51 -14.23
N ASN A 84 34.72 -0.30 -13.44
CA ASN A 84 35.98 -1.04 -13.57
C ASN A 84 35.80 -2.55 -13.30
N ALA A 85 34.98 -2.90 -12.30
CA ALA A 85 34.65 -4.29 -11.97
C ALA A 85 33.96 -5.01 -13.13
N VAL A 86 32.97 -4.37 -13.75
CA VAL A 86 32.18 -4.95 -14.85
C VAL A 86 32.99 -5.00 -16.15
N HIS A 87 33.72 -3.92 -16.46
CA HIS A 87 34.44 -3.82 -17.73
C HIS A 87 35.85 -4.42 -17.72
N GLN A 88 36.30 -4.98 -16.59
CA GLN A 88 37.66 -5.49 -16.41
C GLN A 88 38.70 -4.51 -16.94
N ALA A 89 38.54 -3.22 -16.59
CA ALA A 89 39.40 -2.18 -17.11
C ALA A 89 40.87 -2.54 -16.86
N ARG A 90 41.75 -2.26 -17.82
CA ARG A 90 43.17 -2.64 -17.74
C ARG A 90 43.89 -2.04 -16.51
N GLN A 91 43.30 -1.01 -15.90
CA GLN A 91 43.76 -0.35 -14.68
C GLN A 91 42.91 -0.68 -13.44
N ALA A 92 41.98 -1.65 -13.51
CA ALA A 92 41.15 -2.02 -12.37
C ALA A 92 42.02 -2.56 -11.24
N SER A 93 41.82 -2.03 -10.03
CA SER A 93 42.52 -2.52 -8.83
C SER A 93 42.09 -3.97 -8.51
N ALA A 94 42.90 -4.71 -7.74
CA ALA A 94 42.52 -6.08 -7.35
C ALA A 94 41.19 -6.11 -6.60
N VAL A 95 40.98 -5.15 -5.69
CA VAL A 95 39.73 -4.98 -4.93
C VAL A 95 38.54 -4.71 -5.85
N GLU A 96 38.71 -3.88 -6.90
CA GLU A 96 37.64 -3.61 -7.87
C GLU A 96 37.24 -4.86 -8.67
N ARG A 97 38.19 -5.74 -9.00
CA ARG A 97 37.87 -7.00 -9.70
C ARG A 97 37.10 -7.96 -8.81
N ASP A 98 37.39 -7.96 -7.51
CA ASP A 98 36.71 -8.79 -6.52
C ASP A 98 35.26 -8.34 -6.25
N LEU A 99 34.88 -7.12 -6.66
CA LEU A 99 33.49 -6.64 -6.54
C LEU A 99 32.53 -7.29 -7.54
N LEU A 100 33.03 -7.84 -8.66
CA LEU A 100 32.21 -8.41 -9.72
C LEU A 100 31.20 -9.48 -9.24
N PRO A 101 31.58 -10.52 -8.46
CA PRO A 101 30.63 -11.51 -7.97
C PRO A 101 29.53 -10.89 -7.09
N ILE A 102 29.88 -9.93 -6.23
CA ILE A 102 28.93 -9.25 -5.34
C ILE A 102 27.93 -8.41 -6.15
N ILE A 103 28.41 -7.72 -7.20
CA ILE A 103 27.56 -6.97 -8.13
C ILE A 103 26.60 -7.91 -8.86
N GLN A 104 27.07 -9.07 -9.32
CA GLN A 104 26.23 -10.07 -9.98
C GLN A 104 25.15 -10.63 -9.04
N GLU A 105 25.50 -10.94 -7.79
CA GLU A 105 24.53 -11.39 -6.78
C GLU A 105 23.48 -10.32 -6.50
N ARG A 106 23.91 -9.05 -6.35
CA ARG A 106 23.02 -7.90 -6.19
C ARG A 106 22.06 -7.77 -7.37
N ASP A 107 22.55 -7.87 -8.60
CA ASP A 107 21.73 -7.70 -9.81
C ASP A 107 20.72 -8.84 -9.98
N ILE A 108 21.11 -10.08 -9.62
CA ILE A 108 20.18 -11.22 -9.56
C ILE A 108 19.11 -11.00 -8.48
N ALA A 109 19.48 -10.49 -7.31
CA ALA A 109 18.53 -10.18 -6.26
C ALA A 109 17.58 -9.03 -6.66
N ALA A 110 18.10 -7.98 -7.30
CA ALA A 110 17.35 -6.83 -7.76
C ALA A 110 16.33 -7.21 -8.85
N THR A 111 16.72 -8.05 -9.81
CA THR A 111 15.81 -8.56 -10.85
C THR A 111 14.72 -9.45 -10.25
N LYS A 112 15.05 -10.33 -9.31
CA LYS A 112 14.05 -11.12 -8.56
C LYS A 112 13.08 -10.23 -7.80
N ALA A 113 13.57 -9.20 -7.10
CA ALA A 113 12.73 -8.26 -6.36
C ALA A 113 11.81 -7.47 -7.30
N ALA A 114 12.33 -7.01 -8.45
CA ALA A 114 11.53 -6.32 -9.47
C ALA A 114 10.42 -7.21 -10.04
N ASN A 115 10.71 -8.50 -10.28
CA ASN A 115 9.71 -9.46 -10.74
C ASN A 115 8.62 -9.72 -9.69
N ILE A 116 9.01 -9.92 -8.42
CA ILE A 116 8.03 -10.10 -7.34
C ILE A 116 7.16 -8.85 -7.19
N TYR A 117 7.76 -7.66 -7.31
CA TYR A 117 7.01 -6.40 -7.24
C TYR A 117 6.03 -6.25 -8.41
N SER A 118 6.44 -6.59 -9.63
CA SER A 118 5.55 -6.54 -10.80
C SER A 118 4.40 -7.55 -10.66
N GLU A 119 4.67 -8.79 -10.26
CA GLU A 119 3.65 -9.80 -9.97
C GLU A 119 2.67 -9.32 -8.90
N LEU A 120 3.18 -8.78 -7.80
CA LEU A 120 2.36 -8.22 -6.72
C LEU A 120 1.48 -7.07 -7.21
N GLN A 121 1.99 -6.18 -8.07
CA GLN A 121 1.19 -5.11 -8.67
C GLN A 121 0.09 -5.67 -9.56
N THR A 122 0.36 -6.70 -10.37
CA THR A 122 -0.69 -7.34 -11.17
C THR A 122 -1.74 -8.04 -10.31
N ALA A 123 -1.34 -8.68 -9.21
CA ALA A 123 -2.25 -9.31 -8.26
C ALA A 123 -3.15 -8.28 -7.56
N ARG A 124 -2.59 -7.13 -7.17
CA ARG A 124 -3.36 -6.01 -6.61
C ARG A 124 -4.36 -5.44 -7.60
N ALA A 125 -3.96 -5.27 -8.86
CA ALA A 125 -4.86 -4.79 -9.90
C ALA A 125 -6.05 -5.75 -10.12
N ARG A 126 -5.78 -7.07 -10.17
CA ARG A 126 -6.83 -8.10 -10.26
C ARG A 126 -7.74 -8.12 -9.04
N LEU A 127 -7.18 -7.95 -7.85
CA LEU A 127 -7.97 -7.88 -6.62
C LEU A 127 -8.90 -6.67 -6.64
N ALA A 128 -8.41 -5.50 -7.05
CA ALA A 128 -9.24 -4.30 -7.18
C ALA A 128 -10.37 -4.48 -8.21
N GLU A 129 -10.10 -5.14 -9.35
CA GLU A 129 -11.12 -5.46 -10.34
C GLU A 129 -12.20 -6.41 -9.77
N LEU A 130 -11.79 -7.44 -9.03
CA LEU A 130 -12.70 -8.38 -8.37
C LEU A 130 -13.52 -7.70 -7.26
N GLU A 131 -12.93 -6.79 -6.49
CA GLU A 131 -13.65 -6.00 -5.47
C GLU A 131 -14.72 -5.13 -6.12
N VAL A 132 -14.39 -4.42 -7.20
CA VAL A 132 -15.39 -3.64 -7.95
C VAL A 132 -16.50 -4.54 -8.52
N GLY A 133 -16.14 -5.71 -9.05
CA GLY A 133 -17.10 -6.71 -9.51
C GLY A 133 -18.03 -7.21 -8.40
N SER A 134 -17.48 -7.52 -7.23
CA SER A 134 -18.22 -7.96 -6.06
C SER A 134 -19.17 -6.88 -5.52
N LEU A 135 -18.73 -5.62 -5.49
CA LEU A 135 -19.56 -4.49 -5.10
C LEU A 135 -20.74 -4.29 -6.06
N LYS A 136 -20.50 -4.38 -7.38
CA LYS A 136 -21.57 -4.32 -8.39
C LYS A 136 -22.55 -5.47 -8.23
N ALA A 137 -22.07 -6.71 -8.12
CA ALA A 137 -22.94 -7.87 -7.92
C ALA A 137 -23.76 -7.75 -6.63
N SER A 138 -23.16 -7.27 -5.54
CA SER A 138 -23.85 -7.01 -4.28
C SER A 138 -24.93 -5.94 -4.40
N HIS A 139 -24.69 -4.89 -5.21
CA HIS A 139 -25.69 -3.88 -5.51
C HIS A 139 -26.89 -4.50 -6.25
N TRP A 140 -26.65 -5.21 -7.35
CA TRP A 140 -27.72 -5.86 -8.13
C TRP A 140 -28.50 -6.89 -7.31
N ASN A 141 -27.82 -7.68 -6.48
CA ASN A 141 -28.50 -8.62 -5.58
C ASN A 141 -29.40 -7.91 -4.56
N ARG A 142 -28.99 -6.74 -4.07
CA ARG A 142 -29.81 -5.93 -3.16
C ARG A 142 -31.02 -5.33 -3.86
N GLU A 143 -30.84 -4.80 -5.06
CA GLU A 143 -31.92 -4.21 -5.87
C GLU A 143 -32.96 -5.27 -6.24
N LEU A 144 -32.52 -6.41 -6.78
CA LEU A 144 -33.41 -7.52 -7.11
C LEU A 144 -34.14 -8.06 -5.88
N ALA A 145 -33.47 -8.14 -4.73
CA ALA A 145 -34.13 -8.54 -3.50
C ALA A 145 -35.16 -7.52 -3.01
N ALA A 146 -34.92 -6.22 -3.22
CA ALA A 146 -35.91 -5.18 -2.93
C ALA A 146 -37.14 -5.33 -3.83
N ASP A 147 -36.95 -5.58 -5.13
CA ASP A 147 -38.03 -5.81 -6.09
C ASP A 147 -38.85 -7.06 -5.72
N VAL A 148 -38.19 -8.16 -5.36
CA VAL A 148 -38.86 -9.39 -4.91
C VAL A 148 -39.68 -9.14 -3.64
N LEU A 149 -39.14 -8.36 -2.69
CA LEU A 149 -39.87 -8.00 -1.48
C LEU A 149 -41.07 -7.09 -1.78
N GLN A 150 -40.92 -6.15 -2.72
CA GLN A 150 -42.01 -5.27 -3.16
C GLN A 150 -43.11 -6.08 -3.84
N LEU A 151 -42.77 -6.93 -4.81
CA LEU A 151 -43.73 -7.81 -5.50
C LEU A 151 -44.43 -8.76 -4.52
N ALA A 152 -43.70 -9.32 -3.55
CA ALA A 152 -44.29 -10.14 -2.49
C ALA A 152 -45.28 -9.34 -1.62
N SER A 153 -45.01 -8.04 -1.39
CA SER A 153 -45.91 -7.16 -0.65
C SER A 153 -47.15 -6.73 -1.45
N GLU A 154 -47.00 -6.52 -2.76
CA GLU A 154 -48.09 -6.15 -3.67
C GLU A 154 -49.04 -7.32 -3.89
N ASN A 155 -48.50 -8.52 -4.13
CA ASN A 155 -49.28 -9.75 -4.24
C ASN A 155 -50.07 -10.01 -2.93
N HIS A 156 -49.45 -9.73 -1.77
CA HIS A 156 -50.15 -9.82 -0.49
C HIS A 156 -51.31 -8.83 -0.34
N LYS A 157 -51.17 -7.59 -0.81
CA LYS A 157 -52.28 -6.60 -0.79
C LYS A 157 -53.44 -7.09 -1.66
N GLN A 158 -53.14 -7.64 -2.84
CA GLN A 158 -54.14 -8.22 -3.74
C GLN A 158 -54.85 -9.45 -3.12
N ASP A 159 -54.09 -10.34 -2.46
CA ASP A 159 -54.66 -11.47 -1.71
C ASP A 159 -55.59 -10.98 -0.58
N PHE A 160 -55.15 -9.99 0.19
CA PHE A 160 -55.92 -9.45 1.32
C PHE A 160 -57.20 -8.73 0.88
N GLU A 161 -57.15 -7.95 -0.20
CA GLU A 161 -58.32 -7.30 -0.81
C GLU A 161 -59.30 -8.33 -1.38
N SER A 162 -58.80 -9.40 -2.01
CA SER A 162 -59.62 -10.51 -2.52
C SER A 162 -60.34 -11.25 -1.39
N ILE A 163 -59.67 -11.44 -0.24
CA ILE A 163 -60.24 -12.07 0.96
C ILE A 163 -61.27 -11.15 1.65
N GLN A 164 -61.03 -9.83 1.73
CA GLN A 164 -62.02 -8.89 2.30
C GLN A 164 -63.31 -8.82 1.48
N ASN A 165 -63.20 -8.90 0.15
CA ASN A 165 -64.37 -8.91 -0.74
C ASN A 165 -65.16 -10.23 -0.66
N GLY A 166 -64.52 -11.33 -0.23
CA GLY A 166 -65.14 -12.62 0.11
C GLY A 166 -65.66 -12.66 1.56
N ARG A 167 -66.68 -11.88 1.88
CA ARG A 167 -67.31 -11.78 3.23
C ARG A 167 -67.44 -13.11 4.00
N PHE A 168 -66.65 -13.23 5.08
CA PHE A 168 -66.92 -13.89 6.39
C PHE A 168 -67.62 -15.28 6.41
N GLY A 169 -67.28 -16.19 5.50
CA GLY A 169 -67.95 -17.49 5.40
C GLY A 169 -67.38 -18.65 6.24
N SER A 170 -66.11 -18.62 6.68
CA SER A 170 -65.49 -19.84 7.26
C SER A 170 -64.29 -19.54 8.16
N GLY A 171 -64.54 -18.99 9.34
CA GLY A 171 -63.48 -18.47 10.24
C GLY A 171 -62.28 -19.39 10.50
N ILE A 172 -62.42 -20.73 10.44
CA ILE A 172 -61.30 -21.67 10.58
C ILE A 172 -60.50 -21.82 9.28
N ALA A 173 -61.16 -21.96 8.13
CA ALA A 173 -60.48 -22.04 6.83
C ALA A 173 -59.81 -20.71 6.46
N ASP A 174 -60.40 -19.59 6.90
CA ASP A 174 -59.85 -18.24 6.73
C ASP A 174 -58.61 -18.03 7.62
N LEU A 175 -58.61 -18.55 8.86
CA LEU A 175 -57.43 -18.54 9.71
C LEU A 175 -56.32 -19.47 9.17
N GLU A 176 -56.68 -20.64 8.63
CA GLU A 176 -55.72 -21.57 8.04
C GLU A 176 -55.06 -20.98 6.79
N SER A 177 -55.81 -20.25 5.96
CA SER A 177 -55.26 -19.55 4.79
C SER A 177 -54.35 -18.38 5.19
N GLN A 178 -54.66 -17.66 6.27
CA GLN A 178 -53.79 -16.62 6.86
C GLN A 178 -52.48 -17.19 7.44
N VAL A 179 -52.52 -18.35 8.10
CA VAL A 179 -51.30 -19.01 8.60
C VAL A 179 -50.45 -19.52 7.43
N LYS A 180 -51.06 -20.03 6.36
CA LYS A 180 -50.33 -20.46 5.15
C LYS A 180 -49.67 -19.28 4.42
N SER A 181 -50.36 -18.15 4.27
CA SER A 181 -49.80 -16.96 3.61
C SER A 181 -48.70 -16.30 4.44
N SER A 182 -48.86 -16.21 5.76
CA SER A 182 -47.81 -15.71 6.67
C SER A 182 -46.56 -16.61 6.69
N ARG A 183 -46.72 -17.93 6.66
CA ARG A 183 -45.59 -18.87 6.51
C ARG A 183 -44.89 -18.73 5.17
N HIS A 184 -45.64 -18.56 4.08
CA HIS A 184 -45.07 -18.35 2.76
C HIS A 184 -44.26 -17.05 2.70
N ARG A 185 -44.79 -15.97 3.27
CA ARG A 185 -44.10 -14.67 3.40
C ARG A 185 -42.81 -14.79 4.20
N TRP A 186 -42.86 -15.45 5.35
CA TRP A 186 -41.67 -15.63 6.18
C TRP A 186 -40.59 -16.41 5.41
N ARG A 187 -40.97 -17.44 4.63
CA ARG A 187 -40.07 -18.18 3.75
C ARG A 187 -39.42 -17.30 2.68
N ILE A 188 -40.18 -16.41 2.03
CA ILE A 188 -39.65 -15.49 1.01
C ILE A 188 -38.66 -14.50 1.63
N ILE A 189 -39.02 -13.86 2.75
CA ILE A 189 -38.17 -12.88 3.43
C ILE A 189 -36.90 -13.57 3.96
N LYS A 190 -37.03 -14.75 4.56
CA LYS A 190 -35.91 -15.56 5.05
C LYS A 190 -34.98 -15.97 3.91
N GLY A 191 -35.54 -16.47 2.81
CA GLY A 191 -34.78 -16.83 1.61
C GLY A 191 -34.02 -15.64 1.00
N ALA A 192 -34.69 -14.48 0.86
CA ALA A 192 -34.08 -13.26 0.33
C ALA A 192 -32.96 -12.74 1.24
N THR A 193 -33.20 -12.66 2.55
CA THR A 193 -32.19 -12.18 3.52
C THR A 193 -30.98 -13.12 3.61
N SER A 194 -31.19 -14.44 3.55
CA SER A 194 -30.13 -15.44 3.50
C SER A 194 -29.28 -15.31 2.23
N ALA A 195 -29.93 -15.16 1.07
CA ALA A 195 -29.27 -14.97 -0.22
C ALA A 195 -28.43 -13.68 -0.26
N ILE A 196 -28.94 -12.57 0.28
CA ILE A 196 -28.20 -11.30 0.35
C ILE A 196 -26.95 -11.45 1.22
N ILE A 197 -27.08 -12.04 2.41
CA ILE A 197 -25.96 -12.15 3.35
C ILE A 197 -24.90 -13.11 2.80
N ALA A 198 -25.30 -14.27 2.28
CA ALA A 198 -24.38 -15.22 1.68
C ALA A 198 -23.70 -14.67 0.40
N GLY A 199 -24.44 -13.90 -0.40
CA GLY A 199 -23.93 -13.29 -1.64
C GLY A 199 -23.10 -12.01 -1.45
N SER A 200 -23.15 -11.38 -0.27
CA SER A 200 -22.43 -10.14 0.04
C SER A 200 -20.93 -10.31 0.29
N GLY A 201 -20.45 -11.54 0.43
CA GLY A 201 -19.05 -11.84 0.75
C GLY A 201 -18.64 -11.54 2.20
N ILE A 202 -19.57 -11.11 3.07
CA ILE A 202 -19.33 -10.97 4.51
C ILE A 202 -19.12 -12.35 5.13
N ASP A 203 -18.15 -12.50 6.05
CA ASP A 203 -17.95 -13.73 6.83
C ASP A 203 -19.06 -13.92 7.87
N TRP A 204 -20.23 -14.33 7.38
CA TRP A 204 -21.43 -14.60 8.17
C TRP A 204 -21.29 -15.87 9.02
N VAL A 205 -20.30 -16.72 8.73
CA VAL A 205 -20.02 -17.95 9.51
C VAL A 205 -19.50 -17.59 10.88
N ARG A 206 -18.58 -16.62 11.01
CA ARG A 206 -18.00 -16.25 12.31
C ARG A 206 -18.96 -15.48 13.21
N VAL A 207 -19.90 -14.74 12.63
CA VAL A 207 -20.84 -13.90 13.38
C VAL A 207 -22.10 -14.69 13.73
N LYS A 208 -22.28 -15.04 15.00
CA LYS A 208 -23.44 -15.82 15.49
C LYS A 208 -24.79 -15.27 15.01
N ARG A 209 -24.97 -13.94 15.04
CA ARG A 209 -26.20 -13.27 14.59
C ARG A 209 -26.48 -13.43 13.09
N LEU A 210 -25.44 -13.40 12.25
CA LEU A 210 -25.59 -13.59 10.80
C LEU A 210 -25.78 -15.08 10.47
N ARG A 211 -25.10 -15.96 11.21
CA ARG A 211 -25.28 -17.40 11.11
C ARG A 211 -26.72 -17.84 11.38
N GLU A 212 -27.34 -17.31 12.43
CA GLU A 212 -28.76 -17.56 12.74
C GLU A 212 -29.72 -16.96 11.69
N LEU A 213 -29.32 -15.88 11.03
CA LEU A 213 -30.12 -15.27 9.96
C LEU A 213 -30.03 -16.05 8.64
N VAL A 214 -28.89 -16.65 8.33
CA VAL A 214 -28.64 -17.42 7.09
C VAL A 214 -29.12 -18.86 7.21
N LEU A 215 -28.89 -19.51 8.35
CA LEU A 215 -29.35 -20.87 8.59
C LEU A 215 -30.86 -20.90 8.83
N ASP A 216 -31.53 -21.88 8.21
CA ASP A 216 -32.92 -22.18 8.52
C ASP A 216 -33.02 -22.86 9.89
N PRO A 217 -34.08 -22.58 10.68
CA PRO A 217 -34.36 -23.35 11.88
C PRO A 217 -34.60 -24.81 11.46
N LEU A 218 -34.02 -25.74 12.21
CA LEU A 218 -34.32 -27.16 12.06
C LEU A 218 -35.82 -27.34 12.38
N ASP A 219 -36.56 -27.95 11.44
CA ASP A 219 -37.98 -28.30 11.56
C ASP A 219 -38.28 -29.12 12.83
#